data_AF-A0A2R6D6W2-F1
#
_entry.id   AF-A0A2R6D6W2-F1
#
_cell.length_a   1.000
_cell.length_b   1.000
_cell.length_c   1.000
_cell.angle_alpha   90.00
_cell.angle_beta   90.00
_cell.angle_gamma   90.00
#
_symmetry.space_group_name_H-M   'P 1'
#
loop_
_entity.id
_entity.type
_entity.pdbx_description
1 polymer ?
#
loop_
_entity_poly.entity_id
_entity_poly.type
_entity_poly.pdbx_seq_one_letter_code
_entity_poly.pdbx_strand_id
1 'polypeptide(L)' 'MTRECMDCGNRAADSVGRMCPTCGGPMEDKLMYRVVCEACSGVGVHEKREGAEGLARRHIEETGHDCEIAVMDP' A
#
# COMPACT_ATOMS: atom_id res chain seq x y z
N MET A 1 7.24 -6.92 -7.44
CA MET A 1 6.30 -6.58 -6.35
C MET A 1 6.68 -7.40 -5.11
N THR A 2 6.10 -7.06 -3.96
CA THR A 2 6.43 -7.71 -2.69
C THR A 2 5.19 -8.44 -2.22
N ARG A 3 5.29 -9.75 -2.01
CA ARG A 3 4.23 -10.54 -1.40
C ARG A 3 4.42 -10.59 0.10
N GLU A 4 3.33 -10.62 0.85
CA GLU A 4 3.35 -10.72 2.31
C GLU A 4 2.61 -11.98 2.75
N CYS A 5 3.21 -12.71 3.70
CA CYS A 5 2.55 -13.84 4.31
C CYS A 5 1.48 -13.35 5.28
N MET A 6 0.24 -13.82 5.10
CA MET A 6 -0.90 -13.39 5.93
C MET A 6 -0.82 -13.92 7.37
N ASP A 7 -0.13 -15.04 7.61
CA ASP A 7 -0.01 -15.63 8.95
C ASP A 7 1.13 -15.05 9.79
N CYS A 8 2.27 -14.69 9.18
CA CYS A 8 3.46 -14.25 9.93
C CYS A 8 4.04 -12.90 9.49
N GLY A 9 3.46 -12.25 8.48
CA GLY A 9 3.89 -10.94 8.00
C GLY A 9 5.22 -10.95 7.23
N ASN A 10 5.79 -12.12 6.94
CA ASN A 10 7.04 -12.19 6.19
C ASN A 10 6.86 -11.70 4.77
N ARG A 11 7.69 -10.72 4.40
CA ARG A 11 7.75 -10.15 3.06
C ARG A 11 8.72 -10.97 2.21
N ALA A 12 8.29 -11.38 1.03
CA ALA A 12 9.15 -12.03 0.05
C ALA A 12 9.00 -11.36 -1.32
N ALA A 13 10.07 -11.41 -2.11
CA ALA A 13 10.02 -11.02 -3.51
C ALA A 13 9.09 -11.97 -4.29
N ASP A 14 8.49 -11.50 -5.39
CA ASP A 14 7.62 -12.28 -6.29
C ASP A 14 8.19 -13.64 -6.75
N SER A 15 9.52 -13.74 -6.79
CA SER A 15 10.24 -14.96 -7.15
C SER A 15 10.09 -16.08 -6.13
N VAL A 16 9.63 -15.76 -4.92
CA VAL A 16 9.25 -16.75 -3.90
C VAL A 16 7.82 -17.20 -4.20
N GLY A 17 7.61 -18.52 -4.25
CA GLY A 17 6.33 -19.13 -4.59
C GLY A 17 5.17 -18.66 -3.70
N ARG A 18 3.95 -19.14 -3.97
CA ARG A 18 2.74 -18.71 -3.24
C ARG A 18 2.67 -19.12 -1.76
N MET A 19 3.70 -19.81 -1.24
CA MET A 19 3.78 -20.24 0.16
C MET A 19 4.98 -19.60 0.84
N CYS A 20 4.76 -19.12 2.07
CA CYS A 20 5.79 -18.51 2.88
C CYS A 20 6.88 -19.54 3.20
N PRO A 21 8.16 -19.28 2.87
CA PRO A 21 9.25 -20.22 3.17
C PRO A 21 9.52 -20.38 4.67
N THR A 22 8.95 -19.51 5.51
CA THR A 22 9.19 -19.49 6.95
C THR A 22 8.13 -20.24 7.74
N CYS A 23 6.85 -20.05 7.42
CA CYS A 23 5.74 -20.67 8.15
C CYS A 23 4.86 -21.58 7.30
N GLY A 24 5.06 -21.64 5.98
CA GLY A 24 4.22 -22.40 5.05
C GLY A 24 2.84 -21.77 4.76
N GLY A 25 2.50 -20.63 5.38
CA GLY A 25 1.24 -19.93 5.15
C GLY A 25 1.14 -19.30 3.75
N PRO A 26 -0.08 -18.99 3.26
CA PRO A 26 -0.27 -18.34 1.97
C PRO A 26 0.42 -16.97 1.90
N MET A 27 1.03 -16.70 0.76
CA MET A 27 1.52 -15.37 0.40
C MET A 27 0.55 -14.71 -0.57
N GLU A 28 0.17 -13.48 -0.29
CA GLU A 28 -0.68 -12.67 -1.16
C GLU A 28 0.04 -11.41 -1.61
N ASP A 29 -0.39 -10.87 -2.75
CA ASP A 29 0.13 -9.63 -3.28
C ASP A 29 -0.22 -8.48 -2.32
N LYS A 30 0.81 -7.72 -1.96
CA LYS A 30 0.62 -6.60 -1.04
C LYS A 30 0.01 -5.43 -1.82
N LEU A 31 -1.27 -5.15 -1.55
CA LEU A 31 -1.94 -3.95 -2.05
C LEU A 31 -1.28 -2.70 -1.48
N MET A 32 -0.96 -1.75 -2.36
CA MET A 32 -0.44 -0.43 -1.99
C MET A 32 -1.48 0.62 -2.35
N TYR A 33 -1.67 1.59 -1.46
CA TYR A 33 -2.62 2.67 -1.65
C TYR A 33 -1.85 3.94 -1.96
N ARG A 34 -2.05 4.53 -3.13
CA ARG A 34 -1.43 5.78 -3.55
C ARG A 34 -2.41 6.93 -3.35
N VAL A 35 -1.94 7.98 -2.69
CA VAL A 35 -2.67 9.24 -2.56
C VAL A 35 -2.23 10.18 -3.67
N VAL A 36 -3.18 10.57 -4.52
CA VAL A 36 -2.98 11.42 -5.69
C VAL A 36 -3.69 12.74 -5.46
N CYS A 37 -2.96 13.83 -5.59
CA CYS A 37 -3.50 15.18 -5.64
C CYS A 37 -3.14 15.75 -7.01
N GLU A 38 -4.14 16.19 -7.79
CA GLU A 38 -3.91 16.72 -9.14
C GLU A 38 -3.07 18.01 -9.11
N ALA A 39 -3.26 18.85 -8.09
CA ALA A 39 -2.49 20.08 -7.91
C ALA A 39 -1.01 19.82 -7.54
N CYS A 40 -0.72 18.73 -6.83
CA CYS A 40 0.62 18.43 -6.31
C CYS A 40 1.34 17.27 -7.02
N SER A 41 0.73 16.68 -8.06
CA SER A 41 1.27 15.52 -8.80
C SER A 41 1.50 14.25 -7.96
N GLY A 42 0.93 14.18 -6.76
CA GLY A 42 1.02 13.04 -5.83
C GLY A 42 1.42 13.43 -4.41
N VAL A 43 0.85 12.72 -3.43
CA VAL A 43 1.08 12.99 -2.00
C VAL A 43 1.95 11.89 -1.38
N GLY A 44 1.63 10.62 -1.64
CA GLY A 44 2.39 9.51 -1.05
C GLY A 44 1.79 8.14 -1.34
N VAL A 45 2.42 7.10 -0.79
CA VAL A 45 1.95 5.71 -0.84
C VAL A 45 1.94 5.10 0.56
N HIS A 46 0.96 4.25 0.84
CA HIS A 46 0.85 3.56 2.13
C HIS A 46 0.37 2.12 1.94
N GLU A 47 0.84 1.21 2.79
CA GLU A 47 0.51 -0.23 2.73
C GLU A 47 -0.89 -0.58 3.27
N LYS A 48 -1.52 0.36 3.98
CA LYS A 48 -2.87 0.23 4.53
C LYS A 48 -3.71 1.42 4.08
N ARG A 49 -4.98 1.16 3.76
CA ARG A 49 -5.97 2.18 3.39
C ARG A 49 -6.08 3.27 4.45
N GLU A 50 -6.20 2.90 5.73
CA GLU A 50 -6.31 3.84 6.84
C GLU A 50 -5.13 4.81 6.91
N GLY A 51 -3.91 4.33 6.65
CA GLY A 51 -2.74 5.21 6.60
C GLY A 51 -2.71 6.11 5.36
N ALA A 52 -3.22 5.64 4.21
CA ALA A 52 -3.40 6.49 3.03
C ALA A 52 -4.47 7.57 3.26
N GLU A 53 -5.55 7.25 3.97
CA GLU A 53 -6.57 8.21 4.40
C GLU A 53 -5.98 9.25 5.36
N GLY A 54 -5.10 8.85 6.27
CA GLY A 54 -4.34 9.76 7.12
C GLY A 54 -3.44 10.71 6.32
N LEU A 55 -2.72 10.21 5.32
CA LEU A 55 -1.89 11.04 4.42
C LEU A 55 -2.74 12.03 3.62
N ALA A 56 -3.86 11.58 3.05
CA ALA A 56 -4.79 12.42 2.30
C ALA A 56 -5.36 13.53 3.18
N ARG A 57 -5.87 13.18 4.38
CA ARG A 57 -6.41 14.16 5.33
C ARG A 57 -5.37 15.21 5.69
N ARG A 58 -4.16 14.78 6.05
CA ARG A 58 -3.08 15.71 6.42
C ARG A 58 -2.77 16.67 5.26
N HIS A 59 -2.72 16.16 4.03
CA HIS A 59 -2.48 16.99 2.85
C HIS A 59 -3.61 17.99 2.60
N ILE A 60 -4.86 17.58 2.73
CA ILE A 60 -6.04 18.45 2.61
C ILE A 60 -5.98 19.55 3.68
N GLU A 61 -5.63 19.21 4.93
CA GLU A 61 -5.47 20.18 6.02
C GLU A 61 -4.32 21.16 5.79
N GLU A 62 -3.20 20.71 5.22
CA GLU A 62 -2.01 21.53 4.98
C GLU A 62 -2.13 22.44 3.75
N THR A 63 -2.85 22.00 2.70
CA THR A 63 -2.85 22.65 1.38
C THR A 63 -4.22 23.12 0.93
N GLY A 64 -5.30 22.56 1.47
CA GLY A 64 -6.66 22.77 1.00
C GLY A 64 -6.97 22.09 -0.34
N HIS A 65 -6.09 21.23 -0.86
CA HIS A 65 -6.31 20.52 -2.12
C HIS A 65 -7.03 19.19 -1.93
N ASP A 66 -8.01 18.91 -2.79
CA ASP A 66 -8.65 17.60 -2.85
C ASP A 66 -7.67 16.48 -3.28
N CYS A 67 -7.89 15.28 -2.73
CA CYS A 67 -7.06 14.10 -2.95
C CYS A 67 -7.92 12.88 -3.25
N GLU A 68 -7.42 12.01 -4.13
CA GLU A 68 -7.95 10.68 -4.40
C GLU A 68 -7.02 9.60 -3.86
N ILE A 69 -7.58 8.49 -3.38
CA ILE A 69 -6.82 7.29 -2.98
C ILE A 69 -7.04 6.21 -4.03
N ALA A 70 -6.01 5.93 -4.81
CA ALA A 70 -5.99 4.87 -5.80
C ALA A 70 -5.37 3.59 -5.22
N VAL A 71 -6.00 2.45 -5.45
CA VAL A 71 -5.38 1.15 -5.21
C VAL A 71 -4.40 0.89 -6.34
N MET A 72 -3.15 0.63 -6.00
CA MET A 72 -2.16 0.15 -6.96
C MET A 72 -2.40 -1.34 -7.13
N ASP A 73 -3.13 -1.69 -8.19
CA ASP A 73 -3.23 -3.07 -8.65
C ASP A 73 -1.82 -3.57 -9.04
N PRO A 74 -1.49 -4.84 -8.72
CA PRO A 74 -0.22 -5.45 -9.11
C PRO A 74 -0.04 -5.55 -10.63
#